data_AF-A0A3S3NLF0-F1
#
_entry.id   AF-A0A3S3NLF0-F1
#
_cell.length_a   1.000
_cell.length_b   1.000
_cell.length_c   1.000
_cell.angle_alpha   90.00
_cell.angle_beta   90.00
_cell.angle_gamma   90.00
#
_symmetry.space_group_name_H-M   'P 1'
#
loop_
_entity.id
_entity.type
_entity.pdbx_description
1 polymer ?
#
loop_
_entity_poly.entity_id
_entity_poly.type
_entity_poly.pdbx_seq_one_letter_code
_entity_poly.pdbx_strand_id
1 'polypeptide(L)'
;MDAVGRTVVSRPLSRPHRAASDKPSGAHEHATIGNFQLAGEEFNGEIVTLSLQAKKVRIVPDTRASGENAPSHRVLVDRVEFGAGWSKKSNEGRAYLGLKLDGPSFTAPIYANLVADEGGQSYSLIWSRPNHRNGD
;
A
#
# COMPACT_ATOMS: atom_id res chain seq x y z
N MET A 1 -12.48 22.41 -79.59
CA MET A 1 -13.65 21.77 -78.96
C MET A 1 -13.26 20.31 -78.71
N ASP A 2 -12.96 19.80 -77.52
CA ASP A 2 -12.91 20.33 -76.16
C ASP A 2 -11.99 19.43 -75.32
N ALA A 3 -11.62 19.97 -74.16
CA ALA A 3 -10.54 19.56 -73.27
C ALA A 3 -10.56 18.11 -72.78
N VAL A 4 -9.35 17.55 -72.73
CA VAL A 4 -8.97 16.33 -72.00
C VAL A 4 -9.38 16.47 -70.54
N GLY A 5 -10.17 15.50 -70.09
CA GLY A 5 -10.82 15.52 -68.79
C GLY A 5 -9.93 15.12 -67.62
N ARG A 6 -10.29 15.72 -66.48
CA ARG A 6 -10.36 15.14 -65.13
C ARG A 6 -9.06 15.08 -64.32
N THR A 7 -8.87 16.18 -63.59
CA THR A 7 -8.15 16.31 -62.32
C THR A 7 -8.48 15.16 -61.36
N VAL A 8 -7.45 14.43 -60.93
CA VAL A 8 -7.51 13.51 -59.79
C VAL A 8 -7.49 14.35 -58.51
N VAL A 9 -8.60 14.36 -57.77
CA VAL A 9 -8.67 14.93 -56.42
C VAL A 9 -8.12 13.90 -55.45
N SER A 10 -6.92 14.13 -54.94
CA SER A 10 -6.29 13.32 -53.89
C SER A 10 -7.09 13.41 -52.59
N ARG A 11 -7.68 12.30 -52.15
CA ARG A 11 -8.32 12.15 -50.84
C ARG A 11 -7.27 12.22 -49.73
N PRO A 12 -7.51 12.91 -48.59
CA PRO A 12 -6.62 12.82 -47.45
C PRO A 12 -6.75 11.44 -46.77
N LEU A 13 -5.61 10.83 -46.44
CA LEU A 13 -5.55 9.64 -45.57
C LEU A 13 -6.16 9.99 -44.21
N SER A 14 -7.26 9.31 -43.85
CA SER A 14 -7.77 9.33 -42.48
C SER A 14 -6.70 8.76 -41.56
N ARG A 15 -6.24 9.56 -40.59
CA ARG A 15 -5.38 9.11 -39.49
C ARG A 15 -6.13 8.01 -38.74
N PRO A 16 -5.54 6.83 -38.49
CA PRO A 16 -6.13 5.94 -37.51
C PRO A 16 -6.10 6.65 -36.16
N HIS A 17 -7.29 6.79 -35.58
CA HIS A 17 -7.49 7.19 -34.20
C HIS A 17 -6.73 6.17 -33.35
N ARG A 18 -5.54 6.53 -32.88
CA ARG A 18 -4.80 5.77 -31.87
C ARG A 18 -5.75 5.67 -30.68
N ALA A 19 -6.38 4.51 -30.51
CA ALA A 19 -7.06 4.17 -29.28
C ALA A 19 -6.04 4.41 -28.17
N ALA A 20 -6.32 5.38 -27.30
CA ALA A 20 -5.59 5.50 -26.06
C ALA A 20 -5.71 4.13 -25.41
N SER A 21 -4.58 3.41 -25.28
CA SER A 21 -4.51 2.28 -24.37
C SER A 21 -4.89 2.85 -23.01
N ASP A 22 -6.13 2.61 -22.60
CA ASP A 22 -6.55 2.73 -21.23
C ASP A 22 -5.80 1.61 -20.49
N LYS A 23 -4.53 1.89 -20.18
CA LYS A 23 -3.71 1.02 -19.37
C LYS A 23 -4.41 1.08 -18.01
N PRO A 24 -5.01 -0.02 -17.52
CA PRO A 24 -5.65 0.03 -16.21
C PRO A 24 -4.58 0.57 -15.26
N SER A 25 -4.87 1.72 -14.63
CA SER A 25 -4.04 2.25 -13.56
C SER A 25 -3.84 1.07 -12.63
N GLY A 26 -2.58 0.67 -12.41
CA GLY A 26 -2.27 -0.56 -11.69
C GLY A 26 -3.07 -0.55 -10.41
N ALA A 27 -4.12 -1.37 -10.36
CA ALA A 27 -5.01 -1.41 -9.22
C ALA A 27 -4.10 -1.86 -8.09
N HIS A 28 -3.80 -0.93 -7.17
CA HIS A 28 -3.10 -1.28 -5.96
C HIS A 28 -4.07 -2.21 -5.24
N GLU A 29 -3.83 -3.52 -5.37
CA GLU A 29 -4.62 -4.51 -4.65
C GLU A 29 -4.30 -4.31 -3.17
N HIS A 30 -5.27 -3.74 -2.46
CA HIS A 30 -5.22 -3.48 -1.04
C HIS A 30 -6.08 -4.50 -0.32
N ALA A 31 -5.56 -5.06 0.77
CA ALA A 31 -6.31 -5.93 1.65
C ALA A 31 -6.17 -5.47 3.10
N THR A 32 -7.29 -5.38 3.82
CA THR A 32 -7.25 -5.21 5.27
C THR A 32 -6.89 -6.55 5.90
N ILE A 33 -5.73 -6.60 6.57
CA ILE A 33 -5.17 -7.80 7.18
C ILE A 33 -5.15 -7.73 8.70
N GLY A 34 -5.82 -6.74 9.30
CA GLY A 34 -5.89 -6.59 10.74
C GLY A 34 -6.70 -5.39 11.18
N ASN A 35 -7.19 -5.48 12.41
CA ASN A 35 -7.96 -4.44 13.06
C ASN A 35 -7.35 -4.18 14.44
N PHE A 36 -7.21 -2.90 14.77
CA PHE A 36 -6.54 -2.43 15.97
C PHE A 36 -7.37 -1.35 16.64
N GLN A 37 -7.18 -1.20 17.95
CA GLN A 37 -7.72 -0.13 18.77
C GLN A 37 -6.57 0.56 19.50
N LEU A 38 -6.66 1.88 19.62
CA LEU A 38 -5.72 2.64 20.42
C LEU A 38 -6.05 2.48 21.90
N ALA A 39 -5.07 2.06 22.69
CA ALA A 39 -5.17 1.90 24.13
C ALA A 39 -4.04 2.69 24.80
N GLY A 40 -4.30 3.95 25.15
CA GLY A 40 -3.26 4.86 25.62
C GLY A 40 -2.30 5.24 24.48
N GLU A 41 -1.06 4.77 24.56
CA GLU A 41 -0.01 5.02 23.56
C GLU A 41 0.32 3.77 22.71
N GLU A 42 -0.35 2.64 22.95
CA GLU A 42 -0.16 1.40 22.23
C GLU A 42 -1.38 1.01 21.41
N PHE A 43 -1.17 0.25 20.33
CA PHE A 43 -2.25 -0.31 19.53
C PHE A 43 -2.43 -1.79 19.87
N ASN A 44 -3.66 -2.18 20.19
CA ASN A 44 -4.03 -3.55 20.52
C ASN A 44 -4.96 -4.10 19.44
N GLY A 45 -4.70 -5.30 18.95
CA GLY A 45 -5.50 -5.86 17.87
C GLY A 45 -5.13 -7.26 17.45
N GLU A 46 -5.42 -7.56 16.19
CA GLU A 46 -5.10 -8.83 15.56
C GLU A 46 -4.61 -8.64 14.13
N ILE A 47 -3.85 -9.63 13.67
CA ILE A 47 -3.39 -9.73 12.29
C ILE A 47 -3.87 -11.07 11.75
N VAL A 48 -4.57 -11.00 10.62
CA VAL A 48 -5.16 -12.14 9.93
C VAL A 48 -4.65 -12.15 8.50
N THR A 49 -3.91 -13.19 8.17
CA THR A 49 -3.46 -13.52 6.82
C THR A 49 -3.81 -14.98 6.54
N LEU A 50 -3.70 -15.41 5.28
CA LEU A 50 -3.94 -16.82 4.93
C LEU A 50 -2.99 -17.79 5.64
N SER A 51 -1.77 -17.36 5.99
CA SER A 51 -0.75 -18.20 6.62
C SER A 51 -0.65 -18.05 8.14
N LEU A 52 -1.24 -16.99 8.70
CA LEU A 52 -1.07 -16.63 10.11
C LEU A 52 -2.32 -15.92 10.64
N GLN A 53 -2.82 -16.39 11.79
CA GLN A 53 -3.81 -15.69 12.59
C GLN A 53 -3.21 -15.37 13.96
N ALA A 54 -2.73 -14.14 14.12
CA ALA A 54 -2.10 -13.66 15.34
C ALA A 54 -3.09 -12.80 16.11
N LYS A 55 -3.54 -13.31 17.27
CA LYS A 55 -4.41 -12.58 18.21
C LYS A 55 -3.55 -11.91 19.28
N LYS A 56 -4.07 -10.82 19.88
CA LYS A 56 -3.38 -10.05 20.93
C LYS A 56 -2.05 -9.45 20.45
N VAL A 57 -2.06 -8.93 19.23
CA VAL A 57 -0.95 -8.15 18.69
C VAL A 57 -0.92 -6.80 19.38
N ARG A 58 0.26 -6.39 19.82
CA ARG A 58 0.53 -5.09 20.43
C ARG A 58 1.56 -4.34 19.62
N ILE A 59 1.26 -3.09 19.30
CA ILE A 59 2.21 -2.17 18.67
C ILE A 59 2.54 -1.11 19.71
N VAL A 60 3.78 -1.13 20.19
CA VAL A 60 4.22 -0.27 21.30
C VAL A 60 5.30 0.69 20.82
N PRO A 61 5.38 1.92 21.36
CA PRO A 61 6.47 2.84 21.07
C PRO A 61 7.84 2.22 21.43
N ASP A 62 8.83 2.38 20.56
CA ASP A 62 10.20 1.97 20.84
C ASP A 62 10.96 3.11 21.52
N THR A 63 11.15 2.99 22.84
CA THR A 63 11.90 3.98 23.64
C THR A 63 13.40 3.99 23.34
N ARG A 64 13.91 3.01 22.57
CA ARG A 64 15.31 2.96 22.12
C ARG A 64 15.52 3.63 20.76
N ALA A 65 14.47 4.15 20.12
CA ALA A 65 14.55 4.78 18.82
C ALA A 65 15.51 5.98 18.87
N SER A 66 16.69 5.85 18.26
CA SER A 66 17.68 6.91 18.14
C SER A 66 18.14 6.98 16.68
N GLY A 67 17.74 8.05 16.00
CA GLY A 67 18.05 8.31 14.58
C GLY A 67 16.82 8.34 13.66
N GLU A 68 16.96 9.02 12.52
CA GLU A 68 15.85 9.27 11.56
C GLU A 68 15.27 7.98 10.94
N ASN A 69 16.09 6.94 10.82
CA ASN A 69 15.68 5.64 10.27
C ASN A 69 15.33 4.59 11.34
N ALA A 70 15.43 4.96 12.62
CA ALA A 70 15.12 4.03 13.70
C ALA A 70 13.61 3.72 13.73
N PRO A 71 13.22 2.48 14.04
CA PRO A 71 11.81 2.15 14.20
C PRO A 71 11.22 2.95 15.36
N SER A 72 10.09 3.60 15.14
CA SER A 72 9.37 4.31 16.19
C SER A 72 8.50 3.37 17.03
N HIS A 73 8.14 2.21 16.49
CA HIS A 73 7.30 1.22 17.18
C HIS A 73 7.84 -0.19 16.98
N ARG A 74 7.51 -1.09 17.92
CA ARG A 74 7.72 -2.54 17.82
C ARG A 74 6.39 -3.26 17.78
N VAL A 75 6.33 -4.35 17.03
CA VAL A 75 5.15 -5.19 16.90
C VAL A 75 5.40 -6.50 17.64
N LEU A 76 4.59 -6.77 18.66
CA LEU A 76 4.71 -7.92 19.55
C LEU A 76 3.43 -8.75 19.55
N VAL A 77 3.57 -10.06 19.66
CA VAL A 77 2.48 -10.98 20.01
C VAL A 77 2.91 -11.68 21.28
N ASP A 78 2.11 -11.53 22.33
CA ASP A 78 2.47 -12.01 23.68
C ASP A 78 3.84 -11.46 24.11
N ARG A 79 4.88 -12.30 24.12
CA ARG A 79 6.28 -11.98 24.46
C ARG A 79 7.24 -11.97 23.26
N VAL A 80 6.77 -12.23 22.05
CA VAL A 80 7.61 -12.35 20.84
C VAL A 80 7.49 -11.10 19.98
N GLU A 81 8.62 -10.48 19.64
CA GLU A 81 8.71 -9.41 18.65
C GLU A 81 8.81 -10.01 17.23
N PHE A 82 8.01 -9.52 16.29
CA PHE A 82 7.97 -10.02 14.90
C PHE A 82 7.78 -8.90 13.87
N GLY A 83 8.02 -7.66 14.26
CA GLY A 83 7.90 -6.53 13.35
C GLY A 83 8.28 -5.20 13.98
N ALA A 84 8.36 -4.20 13.11
CA ALA A 84 8.69 -2.84 13.46
C ALA A 84 7.80 -1.84 12.71
N GLY A 85 7.64 -0.66 13.28
CA GLY A 85 6.83 0.41 12.74
C GLY A 85 7.57 1.74 12.66
N TRP A 86 7.21 2.55 11.67
CA TRP A 86 7.74 3.90 11.43
C TRP A 86 6.58 4.88 11.26
N SER A 87 6.62 5.95 12.05
CA SER A 87 5.64 7.03 11.98
C SER A 87 5.84 7.79 10.68
N LYS A 88 4.80 7.86 9.86
CA LYS A 88 4.84 8.49 8.54
C LYS A 88 3.69 9.48 8.39
N LYS A 89 3.85 10.38 7.42
CA LYS A 89 2.82 11.35 7.03
C LYS A 89 2.53 11.19 5.55
N SER A 90 1.25 11.11 5.21
CA SER A 90 0.81 11.04 3.82
C SER A 90 0.97 12.39 3.13
N ASN A 91 0.94 12.41 1.79
CA ASN A 91 0.97 13.65 1.02
C ASN A 91 -0.21 14.57 1.36
N GLU A 92 -1.35 13.98 1.75
CA GLU A 92 -2.53 14.72 2.23
C GLU A 92 -2.43 15.15 3.70
N GLY A 93 -1.27 14.94 4.34
CA GLY A 93 -1.01 15.37 5.70
C GLY A 93 -1.53 14.44 6.80
N ARG A 94 -2.17 13.32 6.45
CA ARG A 94 -2.65 12.31 7.41
C ARG A 94 -1.49 11.51 8.01
N ALA A 95 -1.46 11.39 9.33
CA ALA A 95 -0.50 10.52 10.02
C ALA A 95 -0.90 9.05 9.84
N TYR A 96 0.08 8.18 9.61
CA TYR A 96 -0.10 6.73 9.56
C TYR A 96 1.17 6.05 10.05
N LEU A 97 1.06 4.77 10.42
CA LEU A 97 2.22 3.98 10.81
C LEU A 97 2.53 2.95 9.72
N GLY A 98 3.70 3.07 9.10
CA GLY A 98 4.19 2.04 8.17
C GLY A 98 4.81 0.90 8.95
N LEU A 99 4.34 -0.33 8.74
CA LEU A 99 4.81 -1.53 9.41
C LEU A 99 5.59 -2.43 8.45
N LYS A 100 6.66 -3.04 8.97
CA LYS A 100 7.32 -4.20 8.40
C LYS A 100 7.16 -5.36 9.37
N LEU A 101 6.43 -6.39 8.95
CA LEU A 101 6.24 -7.62 9.70
C LEU A 101 7.18 -8.68 9.13
N ASP A 102 8.11 -9.14 9.94
CA ASP A 102 9.15 -10.08 9.56
C ASP A 102 9.34 -11.04 10.73
N GLY A 103 8.88 -12.27 10.56
CA GLY A 103 8.85 -13.28 11.61
C GLY A 103 8.85 -14.67 11.00
N PRO A 104 9.15 -15.72 11.80
CA PRO A 104 9.38 -17.08 11.29
C PRO A 104 8.17 -17.69 10.57
N SER A 105 6.96 -17.20 10.85
CA SER A 105 5.72 -17.65 10.19
C SER A 105 5.50 -17.04 8.81
N PHE A 106 6.30 -16.05 8.41
CA PHE A 106 6.20 -15.40 7.10
C PHE A 106 7.32 -15.89 6.18
N THR A 107 6.95 -16.25 4.95
CA THR A 107 7.93 -16.65 3.93
C THR A 107 8.73 -15.47 3.37
N ALA A 108 8.21 -14.25 3.51
CA ALA A 108 8.84 -13.00 3.14
C ALA A 108 8.30 -11.86 4.01
N PRO A 109 9.05 -10.74 4.18
CA PRO A 109 8.56 -9.60 4.92
C PRO A 109 7.25 -9.05 4.34
N ILE A 110 6.29 -8.75 5.21
CA ILE A 110 5.02 -8.11 4.85
C ILE A 110 5.10 -6.63 5.20
N TYR A 111 4.80 -5.77 4.22
CA TYR A 111 4.72 -4.33 4.41
C TYR A 111 3.26 -3.88 4.42
N ALA A 112 2.84 -3.20 5.47
CA ALA A 112 1.47 -2.75 5.64
C ALA A 112 1.42 -1.36 6.29
N ASN A 113 0.31 -0.67 6.17
CA ASN A 113 0.09 0.64 6.78
C ASN A 113 -1.05 0.54 7.77
N LEU A 114 -0.81 0.95 9.02
CA LEU A 114 -1.84 1.15 10.02
C LEU A 114 -2.40 2.58 9.86
N VAL A 115 -3.68 2.67 9.54
CA VAL A 115 -4.38 3.94 9.33
C VAL A 115 -5.55 4.05 10.29
N ALA A 116 -5.83 5.26 10.77
CA ALA A 116 -7.01 5.52 11.60
C ALA A 116 -8.29 5.42 10.75
N ASP A 117 -9.29 4.72 11.28
CA ASP A 117 -10.65 4.71 10.76
C ASP A 117 -11.43 5.97 11.17
N GLU A 118 -12.64 6.12 10.62
CA GLU A 118 -13.55 7.21 11.00
C GLU A 118 -13.81 7.20 12.51
N GLY A 119 -13.55 8.33 13.18
CA GLY A 119 -13.69 8.47 14.63
C GLY A 119 -12.42 8.23 15.46
N GLY A 120 -11.30 7.86 14.84
CA GLY A 120 -9.96 7.94 15.45
C GLY A 120 -9.64 6.96 16.59
N GLN A 121 -10.58 6.11 16.98
CA GLN A 121 -10.35 5.07 18.01
C GLN A 121 -10.03 3.69 17.44
N SER A 122 -10.45 3.43 16.21
CA SER A 122 -10.17 2.18 15.49
C SER A 122 -9.16 2.43 14.38
N TYR A 123 -8.37 1.40 14.09
CA TYR A 123 -7.31 1.44 13.11
C TYR A 123 -7.34 0.18 12.26
N SER A 124 -7.14 0.35 10.96
CA SER A 124 -7.10 -0.73 9.99
C SER A 124 -5.67 -0.94 9.51
N LEU A 125 -5.22 -2.20 9.53
CA LEU A 125 -3.92 -2.58 8.99
C LEU A 125 -4.10 -2.99 7.53
N ILE A 126 -3.66 -2.12 6.63
CA ILE A 126 -3.85 -2.27 5.19
C ILE A 126 -2.55 -2.75 4.57
N TRP A 127 -2.56 -3.99 4.09
CA TRP A 127 -1.52 -4.50 3.21
C TRP A 127 -1.79 -4.08 1.77
N SER A 128 -0.73 -3.84 1.01
CA SER A 128 -0.82 -3.53 -0.42
C SER A 128 0.20 -4.37 -1.18
N ARG A 129 -0.20 -4.95 -2.31
CA ARG A 129 0.76 -5.60 -3.20
C ARG A 129 1.85 -4.59 -3.61
N PRO A 130 3.14 -4.94 -3.49
CA PRO A 130 4.17 -4.19 -4.20
C PRO A 130 3.83 -4.29 -5.69
N ASN A 131 3.58 -3.15 -6.33
CA ASN A 131 3.36 -3.12 -7.77
C ASN A 131 4.67 -3.58 -8.42
N HIS A 132 4.69 -4.81 -8.94
CA HIS A 132 5.78 -5.28 -9.77
C HIS A 132 5.70 -4.47 -11.07
N ARG A 133 6.28 -3.27 -11.09
CA ARG A 133 6.75 -2.72 -12.35
C ARG A 133 7.85 -3.69 -12.77
N ASN A 134 7.50 -4.61 -13.67
CA ASN A 134 8.45 -5.46 -14.37
C ASN A 134 9.68 -4.60 -14.70
N GLY A 135 10.76 -4.85 -13.96
CA GLY A 135 12.11 -4.55 -14.43
C GLY A 135 12.47 -5.68 -15.36
N ASP A 136 12.14 -5.51 -16.63
CA ASP A 136 12.91 -6.04 -17.75
C ASP A 136 13.46 -4.82 -18.49
#